data_AF-A0A3M1JFS1-F1
#
_entry.id   AF-A0A3M1JFS1-F1
#
_cell.length_a   1.000
_cell.length_b   1.000
_cell.length_c   1.000
_cell.angle_alpha   90.00
_cell.angle_beta   90.00
_cell.angle_gamma   90.00
#
_symmetry.space_group_name_H-M   'P 1'
#
loop_
_entity.id
_entity.type
_entity.pdbx_description
1 polymer ?
#
loop_
_entity_poly.entity_id
_entity_poly.type
_entity_poly.pdbx_seq_one_letter_code
_entity_poly.pdbx_strand_id
1 'polypeptide(L)'
;KATTARKLTSNKPDDLTKIEGVGPKIAEHLNKGGITTFADLSNASKTQLQSILDAAGPRYRMHDPSTWAQQAKLAAAGKWEELKKLQDELKGGRAKK
;
A
#
# COMPACT_ATOMS: atom_id res chain seq x y z
N LYS A 1 -15.05 -17.31 -13.93
CA LYS A 1 -13.68 -17.55 -13.42
C LYS A 1 -13.34 -16.47 -12.41
N ALA A 2 -13.41 -16.77 -11.12
CA ALA A 2 -12.84 -15.94 -10.06
C ALA A 2 -12.24 -16.92 -9.06
N THR A 3 -10.93 -17.16 -9.20
CA THR A 3 -10.19 -18.04 -8.31
C THR A 3 -10.04 -17.36 -6.96
N THR A 4 -10.84 -17.83 -6.01
CA THR A 4 -10.72 -17.66 -4.57
C THR A 4 -9.31 -18.03 -4.12
N ALA A 5 -8.46 -17.03 -3.86
CA ALA A 5 -7.30 -17.20 -2.99
C ALA A 5 -7.75 -16.82 -1.57
N ARG A 6 -8.06 -17.84 -0.76
CA ARG A 6 -8.28 -17.67 0.69
C ARG A 6 -6.95 -17.20 1.29
N LYS A 7 -6.77 -15.88 1.38
CA LYS A 7 -5.62 -15.26 2.03
C LYS A 7 -5.71 -15.59 3.52
N LEU A 8 -4.67 -16.24 4.04
CA LEU A 8 -4.50 -16.55 5.46
C LEU A 8 -4.70 -15.26 6.27
N THR A 9 -5.82 -15.14 6.97
CA THR A 9 -6.06 -14.06 7.93
C THR A 9 -5.25 -14.36 9.18
N SER A 10 -3.93 -14.16 9.11
CA SER A 10 -3.19 -13.83 10.32
C SER A 10 -3.83 -12.54 10.85
N ASN A 11 -4.47 -12.62 12.01
CA ASN A 11 -5.17 -11.51 12.68
C ASN A 11 -4.22 -10.38 13.16
N LYS A 12 -3.03 -10.29 12.54
CA LYS A 12 -1.95 -9.37 12.86
C LYS A 12 -1.82 -8.37 11.70
N PRO A 13 -1.66 -7.08 11.99
CA PRO A 13 -1.36 -6.08 10.96
C PRO A 13 -0.11 -6.46 10.16
N ASP A 14 -0.16 -6.21 8.86
CA ASP A 14 1.01 -6.34 7.98
C ASP A 14 1.93 -5.12 8.16
N ASP A 15 3.22 -5.29 7.88
CA ASP A 15 4.16 -4.18 7.83
C ASP A 15 4.01 -3.39 6.51
N LEU A 16 3.11 -2.41 6.50
CA LEU A 16 2.85 -1.56 5.33
C LEU A 16 4.07 -0.74 4.88
N THR A 17 5.13 -0.63 5.70
CA THR A 17 6.37 0.05 5.30
C THR A 17 7.16 -0.68 4.21
N LYS A 18 6.78 -1.92 3.89
CA LYS A 18 7.29 -2.66 2.73
C LYS A 18 6.84 -2.08 1.39
N ILE A 19 5.86 -1.18 1.39
CA ILE A 19 5.36 -0.50 0.19
C ILE A 19 6.14 0.80 0.01
N GLU A 20 6.77 0.95 -1.14
CA GLU A 20 7.55 2.14 -1.46
C GLU A 20 6.64 3.38 -1.50
N GLY A 21 7.07 4.43 -0.81
CA GLY A 21 6.28 5.65 -0.59
C GLY A 21 5.48 5.63 0.72
N VAL A 22 5.34 4.48 1.39
CA VAL A 22 4.70 4.36 2.71
C VAL A 22 5.76 4.32 3.80
N GLY A 23 6.04 5.49 4.40
CA GLY A 23 6.88 5.57 5.60
C GLY A 23 6.15 5.18 6.88
N PRO A 24 6.87 5.04 8.03
CA PRO A 24 6.26 4.61 9.30
C PRO A 24 5.05 5.45 9.74
N LYS A 25 5.08 6.78 9.50
CA LYS A 25 3.96 7.67 9.83
C LYS A 25 2.76 7.51 8.90
N ILE A 26 2.99 7.24 7.62
CA ILE A 26 1.92 6.96 6.68
C ILE A 26 1.27 5.62 7.04
N ALA A 27 2.07 4.59 7.34
CA ALA A 27 1.56 3.31 7.82
C ALA A 27 0.68 3.48 9.07
N GLU A 28 1.10 4.31 10.04
CA GLU A 28 0.30 4.65 11.22
C GLU A 28 -1.06 5.27 10.84
N HIS A 29 -1.10 6.18 9.87
CA HIS A 29 -2.32 6.84 9.41
C HIS A 29 -3.24 5.90 8.61
N LEU A 30 -2.66 5.03 7.78
CA LEU A 30 -3.39 3.98 7.07
C LEU A 30 -4.04 3.01 8.07
N ASN A 31 -3.29 2.57 9.09
CA ASN A 31 -3.81 1.70 10.15
C ASN A 31 -4.98 2.38 10.89
N LYS A 32 -4.85 3.67 11.24
CA LYS A 32 -5.95 4.47 11.84
C LYS A 32 -7.16 4.61 10.91
N GLY A 33 -6.93 4.62 9.60
CA GLY A 33 -7.96 4.61 8.56
C GLY A 33 -8.54 3.23 8.23
N GLY A 34 -8.21 2.19 9.00
CA GLY A 34 -8.74 0.83 8.82
C GLY A 34 -7.99 -0.01 7.78
N ILE A 35 -6.87 0.47 7.25
CA ILE A 35 -6.03 -0.26 6.31
C ILE A 35 -4.86 -0.83 7.10
N THR A 36 -4.96 -2.11 7.50
CA THR A 36 -3.98 -2.74 8.40
C THR A 36 -3.21 -3.88 7.76
N THR A 37 -3.67 -4.38 6.61
CA THR A 37 -3.04 -5.47 5.87
C THR A 37 -2.70 -5.06 4.44
N PHE A 38 -1.78 -5.78 3.79
CA PHE A 38 -1.53 -5.66 2.36
C PHE A 38 -2.79 -5.97 1.54
N ALA A 39 -3.70 -6.80 2.08
CA ALA A 39 -4.97 -7.08 1.41
C ALA A 39 -5.85 -5.82 1.40
N ASP A 40 -6.00 -5.17 2.55
CA ASP A 40 -6.76 -3.92 2.68
C ASP A 40 -6.19 -2.84 1.77
N LEU A 41 -4.86 -2.68 1.78
CA LEU A 41 -4.18 -1.67 0.96
C LEU A 41 -4.30 -1.98 -0.54
N SER A 42 -4.30 -3.25 -0.93
CA SER A 42 -4.51 -3.64 -2.34
C SER A 42 -5.93 -3.39 -2.85
N ASN A 43 -6.92 -3.37 -1.94
CA ASN A 43 -8.32 -3.11 -2.25
C ASN A 43 -8.69 -1.63 -2.08
N ALA A 44 -7.85 -0.84 -1.41
CA ALA A 44 -8.08 0.58 -1.21
C ALA A 44 -7.99 1.35 -2.54
N SER A 45 -8.92 2.27 -2.75
CA SER A 45 -8.89 3.16 -3.91
C SER A 45 -7.88 4.30 -3.70
N LYS A 46 -7.35 4.86 -4.79
CA LYS A 46 -6.51 6.06 -4.74
C LYS A 46 -7.18 7.20 -3.97
N THR A 47 -8.49 7.39 -4.17
CA THR A 47 -9.28 8.43 -3.50
C THR A 47 -9.36 8.20 -2.00
N GLN A 48 -9.59 6.96 -1.56
CA GLN A 48 -9.59 6.61 -0.13
C GLN A 48 -8.23 6.86 0.51
N LEU A 49 -7.15 6.41 -0.14
CA LEU A 49 -5.79 6.62 0.36
C LEU A 49 -5.45 8.12 0.44
N GLN A 50 -5.80 8.89 -0.58
CA GLN A 50 -5.60 10.33 -0.59
C GLN A 50 -6.39 11.01 0.54
N SER A 51 -7.64 10.60 0.78
CA SER A 51 -8.45 11.14 1.87
C SER A 51 -7.82 10.91 3.24
N ILE A 52 -7.23 9.73 3.48
CA ILE A 52 -6.49 9.44 4.73
C ILE A 52 -5.26 10.35 4.85
N LEU A 53 -4.50 10.56 3.77
CA LEU A 53 -3.33 11.45 3.76
C LEU A 53 -3.73 12.92 3.97
N ASP A 54 -4.82 13.36 3.36
CA ASP A 54 -5.31 14.73 3.48
C ASP A 54 -5.78 15.03 4.91
N ALA A 55 -6.43 14.06 5.57
CA ALA A 55 -6.84 14.13 6.97
C ALA A 55 -5.65 14.08 7.94
N ALA A 56 -4.58 13.38 7.58
CA ALA A 56 -3.34 13.36 8.36
C ALA A 56 -2.57 14.69 8.35
N GLY A 57 -2.81 15.53 7.35
CA GLY A 57 -2.35 16.91 7.32
C GLY A 57 -1.48 17.27 6.11
N PRO A 58 -1.15 18.56 5.93
CA PRO A 58 -0.54 19.09 4.70
C PRO A 58 0.76 18.41 4.27
N ARG A 59 1.56 17.93 5.24
CA ARG A 59 2.83 17.25 4.98
C ARG A 59 2.68 15.94 4.20
N TYR A 60 1.52 15.29 4.29
CA TYR A 60 1.29 13.99 3.66
C TYR A 60 0.68 14.11 2.25
N ARG A 61 0.14 15.28 1.90
CA ARG A 61 -0.52 15.54 0.59
C ARG A 61 0.42 15.43 -0.60
N MET A 62 1.72 15.59 -0.37
CA MET A 62 2.73 15.46 -1.43
C MET A 62 3.01 13.99 -1.80
N HIS A 63 2.60 13.02 -0.98
CA HIS A 63 2.78 11.60 -1.31
C HIS A 63 1.78 11.19 -2.38
N ASP A 64 2.18 10.29 -3.27
CA ASP A 64 1.32 9.76 -4.32
C ASP A 64 0.97 8.30 -4.03
N PRO A 65 -0.29 7.99 -3.67
CA PRO A 65 -0.72 6.63 -3.39
C PRO A 65 -1.02 5.80 -4.64
N SER A 66 -0.79 6.33 -5.85
CA SER A 66 -1.17 5.70 -7.12
C SER A 66 -0.62 4.29 -7.33
N THR A 67 0.56 3.98 -6.80
CA THR A 67 1.20 2.66 -6.96
C THR A 67 1.04 1.76 -5.74
N TRP A 68 0.53 2.27 -4.61
CA TRP A 68 0.51 1.52 -3.35
C TRP A 68 -0.38 0.29 -3.42
N ALA A 69 -1.55 0.40 -4.05
CA ALA A 69 -2.45 -0.73 -4.22
C ALA A 69 -1.82 -1.86 -5.07
N GLN A 70 -1.08 -1.50 -6.13
CA GLN A 70 -0.39 -2.47 -6.98
C GLN A 70 0.75 -3.18 -6.24
N GLN A 71 1.57 -2.42 -5.52
CA GLN A 71 2.63 -2.98 -4.68
C GLN A 71 2.06 -3.89 -3.58
N ALA A 72 0.99 -3.45 -2.91
CA ALA A 72 0.32 -4.22 -1.87
C ALA A 72 -0.30 -5.52 -2.40
N LYS A 73 -0.77 -5.54 -3.64
CA LYS A 73 -1.25 -6.77 -4.29
C LYS A 73 -0.13 -7.82 -4.43
N LEU A 74 1.08 -7.40 -4.78
CA LEU A 74 2.24 -8.28 -4.87
C LEU A 74 2.69 -8.76 -3.48
N ALA A 75 2.75 -7.85 -2.50
CA ALA A 75 3.06 -8.18 -1.10
C ALA A 75 2.03 -9.16 -0.50
N ALA A 76 0.74 -8.92 -0.73
CA ALA A 76 -0.34 -9.81 -0.30
C ALA A 76 -0.27 -11.20 -0.91
N ALA A 77 0.30 -11.33 -2.11
CA ALA A 77 0.53 -12.59 -2.79
C ALA A 77 1.88 -13.23 -2.44
N GLY A 78 2.70 -12.62 -1.58
CA GLY A 78 4.05 -13.09 -1.24
C GLY A 78 5.05 -12.98 -2.39
N LYS A 79 4.75 -12.21 -3.43
CA LYS A 79 5.56 -12.04 -4.64
C LYS A 79 6.64 -10.98 -4.45
N TRP A 80 7.53 -11.21 -3.47
CA TRP A 80 8.53 -10.22 -3.04
C TRP A 80 9.54 -9.86 -4.14
N GLU A 81 9.92 -10.83 -4.99
CA GLU A 81 10.81 -10.57 -6.14
C GLU A 81 10.15 -9.69 -7.20
N GLU A 82 8.86 -9.93 -7.51
CA GLU A 82 8.10 -9.08 -8.43
C GLU A 82 7.88 -7.68 -7.85
N LEU A 83 7.63 -7.59 -6.54
CA LEU A 83 7.51 -6.32 -5.84
C LEU A 83 8.80 -5.52 -5.93
N LYS A 84 9.95 -6.15 -5.69
CA LYS A 84 11.25 -5.50 -5.78
C LYS A 84 11.52 -4.96 -7.18
N LYS A 85 11.28 -5.77 -8.22
CA LYS A 85 11.41 -5.33 -9.62
C LYS A 85 10.51 -4.12 -9.92
N LEU A 86 9.27 -4.16 -9.47
CA LEU A 86 8.36 -3.02 -9.61
C LEU A 86 8.93 -1.79 -8.90
N GLN A 87 9.41 -1.90 -7.67
CA GLN A 87 10.01 -0.79 -6.91
C GLN A 87 11.27 -0.22 -7.58
N ASP A 88 12.13 -1.06 -8.17
CA ASP A 88 13.30 -0.60 -8.92
C ASP A 88 12.93 0.25 -10.15
N GLU A 89 11.77 -0.02 -10.75
CA GLU A 89 11.19 0.76 -11.85
C GLU A 89 10.52 2.06 -11.38
N LEU A 90 10.12 2.16 -10.11
CA LEU A 90 9.55 3.36 -9.54
C LEU A 90 10.64 4.38 -9.14
N LYS A 91 10.23 5.62 -8.93
CA LYS A 91 11.05 6.68 -8.35
C LYS A 91 10.32 7.26 -7.14
N GLY A 92 10.62 6.73 -5.95
CA GLY A 92 9.97 7.17 -4.70
C GLY A 92 8.48 6.82 -4.66
N GLY A 93 8.10 5.66 -5.21
CA GLY A 93 6.72 5.17 -5.28
C GLY A 93 5.89 5.76 -6.42
N ARG A 94 6.49 6.52 -7.34
CA ARG A 94 5.82 7.07 -8.54
C ARG A 94 6.36 6.40 -9.80
N ALA A 95 5.49 6.18 -10.79
CA ALA A 95 5.93 5.74 -12.11
C ALA A 95 6.94 6.74 -12.68
N LYS A 96 8.08 6.26 -13.17
CA LYS A 96 9.01 7.10 -13.95
C LYS A 96 8.25 7.57 -15.19
N LYS A 97 8.00 8.87 -15.27
CA LYS A 97 7.58 9.52 -16.53
C LYS A 97 8.77 9.61 -17.46
#